data_AF-A0A7S2J9Q4-F1
#
_entry.id   AF-A0A7S2J9Q4-F1
#
_cell.length_a   1.000
_cell.length_b   1.000
_cell.length_c   1.000
_cell.angle_alpha   90.00
_cell.angle_beta   90.00
_cell.angle_gamma   90.00
#
_symmetry.space_group_name_H-M   'P 1'
#
loop_
_entity.id
_entity.type
_entity.pdbx_description
1 polymer ?
#
loop_
_entity_poly.entity_id
_entity_poly.type
_entity_poly.pdbx_seq_one_letter_code
_entity_poly.pdbx_strand_id
1 'polypeptide(L)'
;EKHWFPVASVLELDPKRPTPVRIDGLDLVVWKVPSGESGEEKWHVWSDMCPHRLAPLSEGRIEPKTGCLQCAYHGWEFESSGACTRIPQVTEEAAQKMRANPRSHAIAFPTEIALNVIWVWLGEGPPSGHPADLVKGTHIDGQEWVSSYTRDLPYGYDSLIENLLDVSHIPFAHHGMQGTRDDAAPIAMTLPEFSLFGSSEDDAHHGGQHEGQAAQ
;
A
#
# COMPACT_ATOMS: atom_id res chain seq x y z
N GLU A 1 12.16 -2.67 8.19
CA GLU A 1 12.38 -1.62 7.18
C GLU A 1 11.18 -0.69 7.14
N LYS A 2 11.31 0.50 6.55
CA LYS A 2 10.33 1.58 6.64
C LYS A 2 9.75 1.87 5.26
N HIS A 3 8.56 1.36 4.95
CA HIS A 3 8.03 1.40 3.58
C HIS A 3 6.57 1.86 3.50
N TRP A 4 6.29 2.57 2.40
CA TRP A 4 4.94 2.83 1.91
C TRP A 4 4.46 1.62 1.10
N PHE A 5 3.23 1.17 1.35
CA PHE A 5 2.60 0.08 0.63
C PHE A 5 1.38 0.57 -0.17
N PRO A 6 1.24 0.21 -1.45
CA PRO A 6 0.03 0.48 -2.20
C PRO A 6 -1.09 -0.43 -1.70
N VAL A 7 -2.29 0.14 -1.52
CA VAL A 7 -3.43 -0.54 -0.89
C VAL A 7 -4.51 -0.86 -1.91
N ALA A 8 -5.00 0.17 -2.62
CA ALA A 8 -6.09 0.05 -3.57
C ALA A 8 -6.15 1.28 -4.48
N SER A 9 -6.74 1.12 -5.66
CA SER A 9 -7.14 2.24 -6.51
C SER A 9 -8.32 3.01 -5.92
N VAL A 10 -8.21 4.34 -5.82
CA VAL A 10 -9.33 5.20 -5.38
C VAL A 10 -10.53 5.11 -6.34
N LEU A 11 -10.30 4.71 -7.59
CA LEU A 11 -11.30 4.64 -8.65
C LEU A 11 -12.21 3.41 -8.53
N GLU A 12 -11.80 2.40 -7.74
CA GLU A 12 -12.52 1.14 -7.59
C GLU A 12 -13.28 1.04 -6.26
N LEU A 13 -12.98 1.92 -5.29
CA LEU A 13 -13.59 1.87 -3.96
C LEU A 13 -14.92 2.63 -3.90
N ASP A 14 -15.90 2.07 -3.19
CA ASP A 14 -17.13 2.78 -2.84
C ASP A 14 -16.86 3.78 -1.70
N PRO A 15 -16.91 5.11 -1.93
CA PRO A 15 -16.60 6.10 -0.90
C PRO A 15 -17.61 6.12 0.26
N LYS A 16 -18.74 5.42 0.14
CA LYS A 16 -19.79 5.40 1.16
C LYS A 16 -19.66 4.23 2.14
N ARG A 17 -18.70 3.32 1.92
CA ARG A 17 -18.56 2.10 2.71
C ARG A 17 -17.11 1.84 3.09
N PRO A 18 -16.85 1.38 4.32
CA PRO A 18 -15.54 0.86 4.64
C PRO A 18 -15.28 -0.44 3.85
N THR A 19 -14.04 -0.62 3.38
CA THR A 19 -13.62 -1.74 2.55
C THR A 19 -12.49 -2.50 3.25
N PRO A 20 -12.61 -3.82 3.47
CA PRO A 20 -11.52 -4.62 4.02
C PRO A 20 -10.42 -4.81 2.99
N VAL A 21 -9.16 -4.70 3.42
CA VAL A 21 -7.97 -4.97 2.62
C VAL A 21 -6.96 -5.72 3.48
N ARG A 22 -6.15 -6.60 2.90
CA ARG A 22 -5.09 -7.30 3.62
C ARG A 22 -3.74 -7.12 2.93
N ILE A 23 -2.75 -6.64 3.70
CA ILE A 23 -1.37 -6.42 3.24
C ILE A 23 -0.43 -7.09 4.21
N ASP A 24 0.45 -7.97 3.71
CA ASP A 24 1.46 -8.67 4.52
C ASP A 24 0.89 -9.33 5.81
N GLY A 25 -0.29 -9.95 5.67
CA GLY A 25 -1.00 -10.59 6.80
C GLY A 25 -1.71 -9.65 7.77
N LEU A 26 -1.61 -8.33 7.60
CA LEU A 26 -2.36 -7.35 8.38
C LEU A 26 -3.74 -7.13 7.78
N ASP A 27 -4.79 -7.30 8.60
CA ASP A 27 -6.15 -6.91 8.25
C ASP A 27 -6.32 -5.39 8.44
N LEU A 28 -6.67 -4.71 7.35
CA LEU A 28 -6.82 -3.27 7.26
C LEU A 28 -8.22 -2.91 6.78
N VAL A 29 -8.68 -1.72 7.16
CA VAL A 29 -9.91 -1.13 6.65
C VAL A 29 -9.60 0.21 5.98
N VAL A 30 -10.04 0.33 4.74
CA VAL A 30 -9.98 1.55 3.94
C VAL A 30 -11.34 2.22 3.97
N TRP A 31 -11.40 3.49 4.31
CA TRP A 31 -12.66 4.24 4.32
C TRP A 31 -12.43 5.73 4.02
N LYS A 32 -13.48 6.39 3.52
CA LYS A 32 -13.43 7.82 3.19
C LYS A 32 -14.23 8.61 4.22
N VAL A 33 -13.65 9.68 4.74
CA VAL A 33 -14.44 10.67 5.49
C VAL A 33 -15.34 11.39 4.47
N PRO A 34 -16.65 11.55 4.73
CA PRO A 34 -17.51 12.30 3.83
C PRO A 34 -16.94 13.69 3.58
N SER A 35 -16.73 14.05 2.32
CA SER A 35 -16.17 15.34 1.93
C SER A 35 -17.06 16.46 2.50
N GLY A 36 -16.46 17.34 3.30
CA GLY A 36 -17.06 18.63 3.63
C GLY A 36 -17.07 19.56 2.40
N GLU A 37 -17.51 20.80 2.58
CA GLU A 37 -17.56 21.80 1.50
C GLU A 37 -16.18 22.10 0.85
N SER A 38 -15.07 21.73 1.51
CA SER A 38 -13.70 21.94 1.01
C SER A 38 -13.26 21.00 -0.12
N GLY A 39 -14.03 19.94 -0.42
CA GLY A 39 -13.78 19.07 -1.59
C GLY A 39 -12.52 18.19 -1.56
N GLU A 40 -11.73 18.19 -0.48
CA GLU A 40 -10.55 17.32 -0.37
C GLU A 40 -10.97 15.85 -0.21
N GLU A 41 -10.39 14.96 -1.02
CA GLU A 41 -10.55 13.51 -0.89
C GLU A 41 -9.60 12.99 0.18
N LYS A 42 -10.14 12.66 1.37
CA LYS A 42 -9.35 12.05 2.45
C LYS A 42 -9.80 10.62 2.70
N TRP A 43 -8.99 9.71 2.18
CA TRP A 43 -9.07 8.29 2.49
C TRP A 43 -8.19 7.98 3.71
N HIS A 44 -8.62 7.02 4.51
CA HIS A 44 -7.93 6.60 5.72
C HIS A 44 -7.80 5.08 5.72
N VAL A 45 -6.63 4.59 6.14
CA VAL A 45 -6.34 3.17 6.32
C VAL A 45 -6.07 2.90 7.79
N TRP A 46 -6.87 2.03 8.39
CA TRP A 46 -6.76 1.64 9.80
C TRP A 46 -6.57 0.13 9.93
N SER A 47 -6.19 -0.33 11.12
CA SER A 47 -6.33 -1.74 11.46
C SER A 47 -7.82 -2.11 11.47
N ASP A 48 -8.18 -3.23 10.83
CA ASP A 48 -9.57 -3.69 10.76
C ASP A 48 -10.03 -4.35 12.06
N MET A 49 -9.93 -3.62 13.17
CA MET A 49 -10.11 -4.18 14.50
C MET A 49 -10.65 -3.13 15.46
N CYS A 50 -11.88 -3.33 15.92
CA CYS A 50 -12.47 -2.48 16.95
C CYS A 50 -11.79 -2.72 18.31
N PRO A 51 -11.27 -1.69 18.99
CA PRO A 51 -10.54 -1.84 20.25
C PRO A 51 -11.39 -2.43 21.39
N HIS A 52 -12.72 -2.45 21.26
CA HIS A 52 -13.60 -2.99 22.28
C HIS A 52 -13.58 -4.53 22.33
N ARG A 53 -13.84 -5.20 21.19
CA ARG A 53 -14.01 -6.66 21.09
C ARG A 53 -13.47 -7.25 19.79
N LEU A 54 -12.57 -6.52 19.13
CA LEU A 54 -11.85 -6.94 17.92
C LEU A 54 -12.75 -7.24 16.71
N ALA A 55 -14.01 -6.77 16.72
CA ALA A 55 -14.87 -6.86 15.56
C ALA A 55 -14.27 -6.07 14.39
N PRO A 56 -14.33 -6.58 13.16
CA PRO A 56 -13.86 -5.86 11.99
C PRO A 56 -14.63 -4.55 11.84
N LEU A 57 -13.90 -3.45 11.69
CA LEU A 57 -14.46 -2.13 11.45
C LEU A 57 -14.98 -1.99 10.01
N SER A 58 -14.48 -2.81 9.08
CA SER A 58 -14.94 -2.95 7.70
C SER A 58 -16.37 -3.48 7.57
N GLU A 59 -16.88 -4.20 8.58
CA GLU A 59 -18.30 -4.57 8.65
C GLU A 59 -19.19 -3.44 9.17
N GLY A 60 -18.58 -2.34 9.61
CA GLY A 60 -19.23 -1.13 10.10
C GLY A 60 -19.85 -0.27 8.99
N ARG A 61 -20.04 1.00 9.31
CA ARG A 61 -20.62 2.01 8.41
C ARG A 61 -20.11 3.40 8.74
N ILE A 62 -20.12 4.29 7.77
CA ILE A 62 -19.89 5.71 7.99
C ILE A 62 -21.20 6.32 8.49
N GLU A 63 -21.21 6.84 9.72
CA GLU A 63 -22.41 7.45 10.32
C GLU A 63 -22.71 8.78 9.63
N PRO A 64 -23.85 8.94 8.93
CA PRO A 64 -24.11 10.13 8.12
C PRO A 64 -24.14 11.44 8.90
N LYS A 65 -24.50 11.40 10.18
CA LYS A 65 -24.60 12.61 11.02
C LYS A 65 -23.24 13.10 11.51
N THR A 66 -22.32 12.20 11.79
CA THR A 66 -21.03 12.51 12.41
C THR A 66 -19.86 12.38 11.46
N GLY A 67 -20.04 11.68 10.33
CA GLY A 67 -18.97 11.31 9.40
C GLY A 67 -17.96 10.32 9.99
N CYS A 68 -18.20 9.80 11.18
CA CYS A 68 -17.32 8.86 11.87
C CYS A 68 -17.52 7.43 11.37
N LEU A 69 -16.48 6.60 11.48
CA LEU A 69 -16.61 5.17 11.27
C LEU A 69 -17.26 4.53 12.52
N GLN A 70 -18.42 3.91 12.34
CA GLN A 70 -19.19 3.27 13.39
C GLN A 70 -19.06 1.74 13.31
N CYS A 71 -18.57 1.13 14.38
CA CYS A 71 -18.45 -0.32 14.49
C CYS A 71 -19.83 -1.00 14.46
N ALA A 72 -19.96 -2.06 13.65
CA ALA A 72 -21.20 -2.82 13.54
C ALA A 72 -21.64 -3.51 14.83
N TYR A 73 -20.70 -3.84 15.72
CA TYR A 73 -21.00 -4.68 16.87
C TYR A 73 -21.75 -3.92 17.97
N HIS A 74 -21.16 -2.84 18.50
CA HIS A 74 -21.74 -2.08 19.61
C HIS A 74 -21.92 -0.59 19.29
N GLY A 75 -21.71 -0.18 18.05
CA GLY A 75 -21.93 1.21 17.62
C GLY A 75 -20.93 2.21 18.21
N TRP A 76 -19.74 1.77 18.61
CA TRP A 76 -18.65 2.70 18.94
C TRP A 76 -18.25 3.47 17.68
N GLU A 77 -18.11 4.78 17.81
CA GLU A 77 -17.74 5.67 16.71
C GLU A 77 -16.31 6.18 16.88
N PHE A 78 -15.61 6.31 15.76
CA PHE A 78 -14.24 6.78 15.68
C PHE A 78 -14.11 7.86 14.60
N GLU A 79 -13.49 8.98 14.93
CA GLU A 79 -13.14 10.02 13.96
C GLU A 79 -11.90 9.62 13.14
N SER A 80 -11.56 10.41 12.11
CA SER A 80 -10.48 10.13 11.14
C SER A 80 -9.09 9.83 11.75
N SER A 81 -8.80 10.38 12.93
CA SER A 81 -7.56 10.12 13.68
C SER A 81 -7.49 8.73 14.31
N GLY A 82 -8.61 7.99 14.33
CA GLY A 82 -8.81 6.77 15.10
C GLY A 82 -9.35 7.03 16.51
N ALA A 83 -9.44 8.28 16.96
CA ALA A 83 -9.95 8.61 18.28
C ALA A 83 -11.41 8.20 18.43
N CYS A 84 -11.75 7.60 19.57
CA CYS A 84 -13.13 7.19 19.87
C CYS A 84 -13.91 8.43 20.29
N THR A 85 -15.03 8.68 19.62
CA THR A 85 -15.87 9.86 19.86
C THR A 85 -17.15 9.51 20.58
N ARG A 86 -17.66 8.27 20.45
CA ARG A 86 -18.93 7.86 21.04
C ARG A 86 -18.94 6.40 21.50
N ILE A 87 -19.45 6.18 22.71
CA ILE A 87 -19.65 4.86 23.34
C ILE A 87 -21.12 4.78 23.78
N PRO A 88 -22.02 4.17 23.00
CA PRO A 88 -23.46 4.25 23.27
C PRO A 88 -23.91 3.57 24.58
N GLN A 89 -23.08 2.70 25.16
CA GLN A 89 -23.45 1.86 26.31
C GLN A 89 -23.24 2.52 27.67
N VAL A 90 -22.69 3.74 27.73
CA VAL A 90 -22.35 4.41 28.99
C VAL A 90 -22.80 5.88 28.97
N THR A 91 -22.86 6.51 30.14
CA THR A 91 -23.14 7.95 30.24
C THR A 91 -21.99 8.77 29.67
N GLU A 92 -22.24 10.02 29.31
CA GLU A 92 -21.21 10.89 28.74
C GLU A 92 -20.01 11.08 29.69
N GLU A 93 -20.24 11.17 31.00
CA GLU A 93 -19.17 11.28 32.00
C GLU A 93 -18.28 10.03 32.05
N ALA A 94 -18.87 8.84 31.91
CA ALA A 94 -18.13 7.59 31.85
C ALA A 94 -17.40 7.45 30.50
N ALA A 95 -18.05 7.82 29.40
CA ALA A 95 -17.47 7.82 28.06
C ALA A 95 -16.25 8.75 27.96
N GLN A 96 -16.26 9.91 28.60
CA GLN A 96 -15.11 10.82 28.64
C GLN A 96 -13.89 10.17 29.29
N LYS A 97 -14.07 9.49 30.43
CA LYS A 97 -12.99 8.74 31.10
C LYS A 97 -12.45 7.60 30.23
N MET A 98 -13.34 6.89 29.54
CA MET A 98 -12.95 5.81 28.63
C MET A 98 -12.23 6.33 27.39
N ARG A 99 -12.67 7.46 26.83
CA ARG A 99 -12.04 8.13 25.68
C ARG A 99 -10.67 8.72 26.01
N ALA A 100 -10.39 9.04 27.27
CA ALA A 100 -9.04 9.45 27.70
C ALA A 100 -8.02 8.29 27.71
N ASN A 101 -8.46 7.03 27.63
CA ASN A 101 -7.58 5.87 27.53
C ASN A 101 -7.23 5.60 26.06
N PRO A 102 -5.94 5.63 25.67
CA PRO A 102 -5.51 5.39 24.29
C PRO A 102 -5.95 4.02 23.73
N ARG A 103 -6.15 3.02 24.60
CA ARG A 103 -6.63 1.68 24.20
C ARG A 103 -8.09 1.66 23.75
N SER A 104 -8.82 2.76 23.92
CA SER A 104 -10.18 2.91 23.40
C SER A 104 -10.19 3.42 21.96
N HIS A 105 -9.04 3.73 21.37
CA HIS A 105 -8.92 4.28 20.01
C HIS A 105 -8.62 3.19 18.98
N ALA A 106 -9.11 3.38 17.77
CA ALA A 106 -8.72 2.57 16.62
C ALA A 106 -7.28 2.89 16.21
N ILE A 107 -6.60 1.92 15.61
CA ILE A 107 -5.22 2.10 15.13
C ILE A 107 -5.28 2.65 13.72
N ALA A 108 -5.02 3.95 13.57
CA ALA A 108 -4.92 4.62 12.29
C ALA A 108 -3.47 4.62 11.76
N PHE A 109 -3.29 4.36 10.47
CA PHE A 109 -1.99 4.43 9.81
C PHE A 109 -1.86 5.74 9.01
N PRO A 110 -0.65 6.31 8.89
CA PRO A 110 -0.42 7.39 7.95
C PRO A 110 -0.81 6.94 6.53
N THR A 111 -1.64 7.74 5.89
CA THR A 111 -2.28 7.41 4.61
C THR A 111 -2.07 8.59 3.66
N GLU A 112 -1.64 8.29 2.44
CA GLU A 112 -1.45 9.29 1.38
C GLU A 112 -2.09 8.80 0.09
N ILE A 113 -2.51 9.74 -0.77
CA ILE A 113 -3.00 9.42 -2.11
C ILE A 113 -1.98 9.94 -3.11
N ALA A 114 -1.47 9.04 -3.94
CA ALA A 114 -0.59 9.39 -5.04
C ALA A 114 -1.00 8.57 -6.25
N LEU A 115 -1.14 9.23 -7.40
CA LEU A 115 -1.43 8.58 -8.68
C LEU A 115 -2.68 7.68 -8.62
N ASN A 116 -3.78 8.19 -8.06
CA ASN A 116 -5.05 7.46 -7.89
C ASN A 116 -4.92 6.15 -7.10
N VAL A 117 -3.86 6.00 -6.29
CA VAL A 117 -3.63 4.85 -5.40
C VAL A 117 -3.59 5.35 -3.97
N ILE A 118 -4.24 4.62 -3.08
CA ILE A 118 -4.14 4.79 -1.63
C ILE A 118 -2.89 4.09 -1.17
N TRP A 119 -2.02 4.81 -0.46
CA TRP A 119 -0.79 4.31 0.12
C TRP A 119 -0.88 4.35 1.64
N VAL A 120 -0.37 3.31 2.28
CA VAL A 120 -0.29 3.21 3.74
C VAL A 120 1.16 3.07 4.19
N TRP A 121 1.52 3.79 5.24
CA TRP A 121 2.83 3.65 5.86
C TRP A 121 2.77 2.56 6.94
N LEU A 122 3.50 1.47 6.74
CA LEU A 122 3.61 0.36 7.70
C LEU A 122 4.99 0.32 8.39
N GLY A 123 5.82 1.33 8.16
CA GLY A 123 7.14 1.46 8.77
C GLY A 123 7.10 1.95 10.22
N GLU A 124 8.20 1.73 10.95
CA GLU A 124 8.36 2.28 12.30
C GLU A 124 8.63 3.79 12.28
N GLY A 125 7.89 4.52 13.12
CA GLY A 125 8.01 5.97 13.26
C GLY A 125 7.27 6.75 12.16
N PRO A 126 7.48 8.08 12.06
CA PRO A 126 6.81 8.90 11.06
C PRO A 126 7.24 8.49 9.64
N PRO A 127 6.36 8.67 8.64
CA PRO A 127 6.71 8.40 7.25
C PRO A 127 7.92 9.18 6.77
N SER A 128 8.76 8.54 5.96
CA SER A 128 9.86 9.17 5.25
C SER A 128 9.63 9.12 3.74
N GLY A 129 9.76 10.26 3.06
CA GLY A 129 9.48 10.39 1.63
C GLY A 129 7.98 10.36 1.30
N HIS A 130 7.65 10.68 0.06
CA HIS A 130 6.27 10.66 -0.43
C HIS A 130 6.07 9.47 -1.38
N PRO A 131 4.91 8.76 -1.36
CA PRO A 131 4.69 7.61 -2.25
C PRO A 131 4.84 7.92 -3.74
N ALA A 132 4.54 9.15 -4.16
CA ALA A 132 4.75 9.59 -5.54
C ALA A 132 6.23 9.50 -5.97
N ASP A 133 7.19 9.58 -5.05
CA ASP A 133 8.62 9.46 -5.36
C ASP A 133 9.02 8.02 -5.74
N LEU A 134 8.20 7.03 -5.35
CA LEU A 134 8.40 5.61 -5.66
C LEU A 134 7.98 5.26 -7.10
N VAL A 135 7.10 6.06 -7.70
CA VAL A 135 6.54 5.80 -9.02
C VAL A 135 7.04 6.84 -10.01
N LYS A 136 8.05 6.47 -10.81
CA LYS A 136 8.60 7.33 -11.87
C LYS A 136 7.96 6.97 -13.22
N GLY A 137 7.73 7.97 -14.07
CA GLY A 137 7.37 7.74 -15.47
C GLY A 137 5.87 7.70 -15.80
N THR A 138 4.99 8.25 -14.96
CA THR A 138 3.55 8.41 -15.28
C THR A 138 3.23 9.50 -16.29
N HIS A 139 4.26 10.12 -16.87
CA HIS A 139 4.14 11.21 -17.82
C HIS A 139 4.61 10.73 -19.20
N ILE A 140 3.70 10.76 -20.18
CA ILE A 140 4.02 10.59 -21.60
C ILE A 140 3.69 11.93 -22.27
N ASP A 141 4.64 12.51 -23.00
CA ASP A 141 4.49 13.81 -23.70
C ASP A 141 4.02 14.98 -22.79
N GLY A 142 4.41 14.97 -21.51
CA GLY A 142 4.05 16.01 -20.55
C GLY A 142 2.60 15.94 -20.05
N GLN A 143 1.84 14.91 -20.44
CA GLN A 143 0.53 14.59 -19.87
C GLN A 143 0.66 13.49 -18.82
N GLU A 144 0.01 13.68 -17.69
CA GLU A 144 -0.09 12.67 -16.64
C GLU A 144 -1.15 11.64 -17.05
N TRP A 145 -0.73 10.41 -17.30
CA TRP A 145 -1.62 9.29 -17.65
C TRP A 145 -1.66 8.31 -16.49
N VAL A 146 -2.71 8.41 -15.67
CA VAL A 146 -2.84 7.58 -14.47
C VAL A 146 -4.16 6.85 -14.48
N SER A 147 -4.13 5.62 -15.01
CA SER A 147 -5.15 4.62 -14.74
C SER A 147 -4.59 3.64 -13.71
N SER A 148 -5.33 3.39 -12.65
CA SER A 148 -4.98 2.43 -11.61
C SER A 148 -6.13 1.48 -11.39
N TYR A 149 -5.81 0.19 -11.24
CA TYR A 149 -6.76 -0.86 -10.89
C TYR A 149 -6.07 -1.90 -10.01
N THR A 150 -6.85 -2.63 -9.23
CA THR A 150 -6.37 -3.55 -8.19
C THR A 150 -6.77 -4.97 -8.56
N ARG A 151 -5.85 -5.92 -8.49
CA ARG A 151 -6.16 -7.34 -8.72
C ARG A 151 -5.47 -8.22 -7.69
N ASP A 152 -6.27 -9.11 -7.11
CA ASP A 152 -5.75 -10.20 -6.29
C ASP A 152 -5.35 -11.36 -7.20
N LEU A 153 -4.11 -11.80 -7.06
CA LEU A 153 -3.55 -12.92 -7.79
C LEU A 153 -3.26 -14.06 -6.79
N PRO A 154 -3.50 -15.32 -7.14
CA PRO A 154 -3.37 -16.45 -6.22
C PRO A 154 -1.91 -16.91 -6.05
N TYR A 155 -0.97 -15.96 -5.93
CA TYR A 155 0.46 -16.21 -5.74
C TYR A 155 1.16 -14.99 -5.12
N GLY A 156 2.38 -15.19 -4.63
CA GLY A 156 3.17 -14.16 -3.96
C GLY A 156 3.61 -13.03 -4.90
N TYR A 157 3.85 -11.84 -4.33
CA TYR A 157 4.33 -10.69 -5.08
C TYR A 157 5.72 -10.93 -5.70
N ASP A 158 6.54 -11.75 -5.06
CA ASP A 158 7.85 -12.18 -5.52
C ASP A 158 7.78 -12.88 -6.89
N SER A 159 6.83 -13.82 -7.05
CA SER A 159 6.58 -14.50 -8.32
C SER A 159 6.12 -13.54 -9.41
N LEU A 160 5.31 -12.54 -9.05
CA LEU A 160 4.87 -11.49 -10.00
C LEU A 160 6.05 -10.62 -10.45
N ILE A 161 6.91 -10.20 -9.51
CA ILE A 161 8.08 -9.38 -9.81
C ILE A 161 9.09 -10.15 -10.66
N GLU A 162 9.35 -11.43 -10.35
CA GLU A 162 10.19 -12.28 -11.18
C GLU A 162 9.66 -12.36 -12.61
N ASN A 163 8.37 -12.64 -12.78
CA ASN A 163 7.75 -12.69 -14.10
C ASN A 163 7.83 -11.35 -14.84
N LEU A 164 7.61 -10.23 -14.14
CA LEU A 164 7.66 -8.90 -14.75
C LEU A 164 9.07 -8.52 -15.23
N LEU A 165 10.10 -8.94 -14.50
CA LEU A 165 11.50 -8.63 -14.81
C LEU A 165 12.13 -9.58 -15.83
N ASP A 166 11.59 -10.78 -15.99
CA ASP A 166 12.07 -11.75 -16.98
C ASP A 166 11.61 -11.40 -18.41
N VAL A 167 12.36 -10.59 -19.14
CA VAL A 167 11.99 -10.24 -20.53
C VAL A 167 12.01 -11.43 -21.50
N SER A 168 12.58 -12.58 -21.12
CA SER A 168 12.66 -13.76 -21.99
C SER A 168 11.29 -14.40 -22.26
N HIS A 169 10.30 -14.18 -21.39
CA HIS A 169 8.96 -14.72 -21.58
C HIS A 169 8.16 -14.02 -22.68
N ILE A 170 8.55 -12.79 -23.07
CA ILE A 170 7.75 -11.92 -23.95
C ILE A 170 7.44 -12.56 -25.31
N PRO A 171 8.43 -13.07 -26.09
CA PRO A 171 8.18 -13.71 -27.39
C PRO A 171 7.19 -14.89 -27.34
N PHE A 172 7.13 -15.61 -26.22
CA PHE A 172 6.35 -16.84 -26.08
C PHE A 172 4.98 -16.62 -25.44
N ALA A 173 4.95 -16.04 -24.24
CA ALA A 173 3.71 -15.88 -23.47
C ALA A 173 2.83 -14.73 -24.01
N HIS A 174 3.45 -13.73 -24.66
CA HIS A 174 2.74 -12.60 -25.28
C HIS A 174 2.74 -12.66 -26.81
N HIS A 175 2.85 -13.86 -27.40
CA HIS A 175 2.87 -14.06 -28.85
C HIS A 175 1.63 -13.47 -29.54
N GLY A 176 1.86 -12.59 -30.52
CA GLY A 176 0.81 -11.88 -31.25
C GLY A 176 0.27 -10.64 -30.53
N MET A 177 0.78 -10.33 -29.33
CA MET A 177 0.44 -9.10 -28.60
C MET A 177 1.64 -8.16 -28.43
N GLN A 178 2.78 -8.66 -27.94
CA GLN A 178 3.98 -7.85 -27.67
C GLN A 178 5.23 -8.33 -28.44
N GLY A 179 5.09 -9.40 -29.22
CA GLY A 179 6.17 -9.98 -30.04
C GLY A 179 5.72 -11.26 -30.74
N THR A 180 6.65 -11.89 -31.43
CA THR A 180 6.47 -13.20 -32.09
C THR A 180 7.42 -14.23 -31.48
N ARG A 181 7.15 -15.54 -31.66
CA ARG A 181 8.00 -16.59 -31.08
C ARG A 181 9.40 -16.61 -31.70
N ASP A 182 9.53 -16.12 -32.92
CA ASP A 182 10.79 -16.05 -33.66
C ASP A 182 11.71 -14.93 -33.15
N ASP A 183 11.20 -14.01 -32.32
CA ASP A 183 11.97 -12.93 -31.69
C ASP A 183 12.81 -13.40 -30.49
N ALA A 184 12.68 -14.67 -30.10
CA ALA A 184 13.43 -15.24 -28.98
C ALA A 184 14.94 -15.28 -29.26
N ALA A 185 15.73 -14.64 -28.41
CA ALA A 185 17.17 -14.56 -28.53
C ALA A 185 17.86 -14.58 -27.16
N PRO A 186 19.17 -14.91 -27.09
CA PRO A 186 19.93 -14.81 -25.85
C PRO A 186 19.92 -13.37 -25.30
N ILE A 187 19.59 -13.20 -24.02
CA ILE A 187 19.64 -11.92 -23.33
C ILE A 187 21.04 -11.77 -22.73
N ALA A 188 21.85 -10.89 -23.31
CA ALA A 188 23.15 -10.56 -22.75
C ALA A 188 22.96 -9.77 -21.45
N MET A 189 23.22 -10.41 -20.31
CA MET A 189 23.17 -9.79 -18.99
C MET A 189 24.56 -9.82 -18.35
N THR A 190 25.03 -8.65 -17.90
CA THR A 190 26.22 -8.55 -17.05
C THR A 190 25.75 -8.50 -15.61
N LEU A 191 26.01 -9.56 -14.84
CA LEU A 191 25.77 -9.53 -13.40
C LEU A 191 26.82 -8.60 -12.76
N PRO A 192 26.41 -7.55 -12.03
CA PRO A 192 27.36 -6.83 -11.19
C PRO A 192 27.89 -7.79 -10.12
N GLU A 193 29.17 -7.69 -9.77
CA GLU A 193 29.74 -8.44 -8.65
C GLU A 193 28.94 -8.13 -7.38
N PHE A 194 28.27 -9.15 -6.84
CA PHE A 194 27.48 -9.03 -5.64
C PHE A 194 28.22 -9.74 -4.51
N SER A 195 28.80 -8.97 -3.59
CA SER A 195 29.35 -9.54 -2.36
C SER A 195 28.22 -9.77 -1.35
N LEU A 196 27.81 -11.02 -1.18
CA LEU A 196 26.81 -11.46 -0.19
C LEU A 196 27.22 -11.16 1.26
N PHE A 197 28.50 -10.88 1.49
CA PHE A 197 29.03 -10.38 2.75
C PHE A 197 29.67 -9.03 2.45
N GLY A 198 29.14 -7.94 2.98
CA GLY A 198 29.62 -6.59 2.68
C GLY A 198 31.16 -6.54 2.72
N SER A 199 31.77 -6.12 1.62
CA SER A 199 33.19 -5.81 1.61
C SER A 199 33.38 -4.64 2.57
N SER A 200 34.00 -4.90 3.72
CA SER A 200 34.59 -3.85 4.53
C SER A 200 35.60 -3.09 3.69
N GLU A 201 35.39 -1.78 3.59
CA GLU A 201 36.32 -0.68 3.31
C GLU A 201 37.61 -0.95 2.50
N ASP A 202 37.82 -0.04 1.54
CA ASP A 202 39.06 0.24 0.81
C ASP A 202 39.54 -0.77 -0.24
N ASP A 203 39.29 -0.43 -1.52
CA ASP A 203 40.26 -0.67 -2.58
C ASP A 203 40.18 0.46 -3.63
N ALA A 204 40.78 1.59 -3.25
CA ALA A 204 41.32 2.53 -4.21
C ALA A 204 42.52 1.88 -4.92
N HIS A 205 42.54 1.96 -6.25
CA HIS A 205 43.60 1.52 -7.15
C HIS A 205 43.76 0.00 -7.30
N HIS A 206 43.42 -0.55 -8.47
CA HIS A 206 44.39 -0.99 -9.48
C HIS A 206 43.64 -1.46 -10.73
N GLY A 207 44.05 -0.94 -11.90
CA GLY A 207 43.61 -1.45 -13.19
C GLY A 207 44.18 -2.84 -13.45
N GLY A 208 43.34 -3.73 -13.96
CA GLY A 208 43.72 -5.05 -14.47
C GLY A 208 42.61 -5.60 -15.35
N GLN A 209 42.79 -5.51 -16.66
CA GLN A 209 41.95 -6.22 -17.63
C GLN A 209 42.13 -7.73 -17.43
N HIS A 210 41.03 -8.45 -17.20
CA HIS A 210 40.99 -9.91 -17.33
C HIS A 210 39.99 -10.29 -18.41
N GLU A 211 40.52 -10.65 -19.58
CA GLU A 211 39.80 -11.38 -20.61
C GLU A 211 39.57 -12.82 -20.13
N GLY A 212 38.32 -13.16 -19.85
CA GLY A 212 37.88 -14.54 -19.63
C GLY A 212 37.32 -15.12 -20.92
N GLN A 213 38.10 -16.00 -21.56
CA GLN A 213 37.65 -16.83 -22.68
C GLN A 213 36.51 -17.76 -22.22
N ALA A 214 35.34 -17.63 -22.86
CA ALA A 214 34.31 -18.65 -22.81
C ALA A 214 34.70 -19.83 -23.73
N ALA A 215 34.85 -21.01 -23.14
CA ALA A 215 35.00 -22.26 -23.87
C ALA A 215 33.64 -22.97 -23.99
N GLN A 216 33.24 -23.16 -25.26
CA GLN A 216 32.40 -24.20 -25.88
C GLN A 216 31.14 -24.69 -25.16
#